data_AF-A0A976ED94-F1
#
_entry.id   AF-A0A976ED94-F1
#
_cell.length_a   1.000
_cell.length_b   1.000
_cell.length_c   1.000
_cell.angle_alpha   90.00
_cell.angle_beta   90.00
_cell.angle_gamma   90.00
#
_symmetry.space_group_name_H-M   'P 1'
#
loop_
_entity.id
_entity.type
_entity.pdbx_description
1 polymer ?
#
loop_
_entity_poly.entity_id
_entity_poly.type
_entity_poly.pdbx_seq_one_letter_code
_entity_poly.pdbx_strand_id
1 'polypeptide(L)'
;ELLLSDNSRVVLRESGLTQGRYEAPATFRGRVGLAYRLRIRFTDGRTYESSLEKIAAAPPIQKVNADFNQEGIKSIAGNSLVSTMDVSVDFQDNAQETNYYQWRTFLYERQRVCGSCVNGDWNVAINDCNGYRTGGVITPIIINDYSCDRPCWQVFFDTKLNIFSDVLVNGGLISKKPIRQIPFYVENAGALLQIQQISISPAVYRHLNIIRQQSESTGSITDVAPAPPVGNIRNVNNAEEAVLGYFAASSISKTTIWIERNQPSARRITMLPGGRALSPDELSQDPFTGLPKPFRVNCLASPNRFIAPPEGWRF
;
A
#
# COMPACT_ATOMS: atom_id res chain seq x y z
N GLU A 1 -17.78 -15.62 -9.89
CA GLU A 1 -17.16 -16.23 -11.09
C GLU A 1 -16.70 -15.15 -12.05
N LEU A 2 -15.72 -15.45 -12.89
CA LEU A 2 -15.33 -14.61 -14.02
C LEU A 2 -15.88 -15.22 -15.31
N LEU A 3 -16.45 -14.37 -16.15
CA LEU A 3 -16.93 -14.68 -17.50
C LEU A 3 -16.01 -13.98 -18.49
N LEU A 4 -15.45 -14.73 -19.42
CA LEU A 4 -14.46 -14.24 -20.37
C LEU A 4 -15.08 -14.04 -21.75
N SER A 5 -14.50 -13.16 -22.57
CA SER A 5 -14.94 -12.88 -23.93
C SER A 5 -14.78 -14.05 -24.91
N ASP A 6 -14.05 -15.10 -24.54
CA ASP A 6 -13.92 -16.36 -25.30
C ASP A 6 -14.92 -17.43 -24.85
N ASN A 7 -15.97 -17.02 -24.12
CA ASN A 7 -17.00 -17.87 -23.53
C ASN A 7 -16.51 -18.85 -22.45
N SER A 8 -15.25 -18.74 -22.00
CA SER A 8 -14.77 -19.51 -20.85
C SER A 8 -15.24 -18.91 -19.52
N ARG A 9 -15.29 -19.76 -18.49
CA ARG A 9 -15.75 -19.41 -17.13
C ARG A 9 -14.72 -19.85 -16.11
N VAL A 10 -14.46 -18.98 -15.14
CA VAL A 10 -13.57 -19.28 -14.00
C VAL A 10 -14.32 -19.10 -12.70
N VAL A 11 -14.43 -20.17 -11.92
CA VAL A 11 -15.06 -20.12 -10.60
C VAL A 11 -14.06 -19.57 -9.59
N LEU A 12 -14.47 -18.54 -8.85
CA LEU A 12 -13.71 -18.03 -7.71
C LEU A 12 -14.24 -18.70 -6.45
N ARG A 13 -13.35 -19.11 -5.55
CA ARG A 13 -13.69 -19.73 -4.26
C ARG A 13 -13.23 -18.85 -3.12
N GLU A 14 -13.99 -18.82 -2.04
CA GLU A 14 -13.58 -18.08 -0.85
C GLU A 14 -12.27 -18.65 -0.30
N SER A 15 -11.37 -17.76 0.12
CA SER A 15 -10.10 -18.11 0.71
C SER A 15 -10.34 -18.67 2.11
N GLY A 16 -9.79 -19.86 2.38
CA GLY A 16 -9.83 -20.45 3.73
C GLY A 16 -9.05 -19.65 4.78
N LEU A 17 -8.27 -18.64 4.37
CA LEU A 17 -7.46 -17.80 5.24
C LEU A 17 -8.09 -16.45 5.54
N THR A 18 -9.01 -15.98 4.69
CA THR A 18 -9.57 -14.63 4.81
C THR A 18 -11.01 -14.62 4.30
N GLN A 19 -11.94 -14.48 5.23
CA GLN A 19 -13.36 -14.35 4.91
C GLN A 19 -13.61 -13.15 3.99
N GLY A 20 -14.50 -13.31 3.01
CA GLY A 20 -14.82 -12.28 2.02
C GLY A 20 -13.80 -12.13 0.89
N ARG A 21 -12.65 -12.82 0.94
CA ARG A 21 -11.68 -12.85 -0.15
C ARG A 21 -11.94 -14.04 -1.06
N TYR A 22 -12.19 -13.79 -2.34
CA TYR A 22 -12.43 -14.84 -3.33
C TYR A 22 -11.27 -14.94 -4.31
N GLU A 23 -10.77 -16.16 -4.52
CA GLU A 23 -9.57 -16.45 -5.30
C GLU A 23 -9.88 -17.36 -6.48
N ALA A 24 -9.22 -17.10 -7.59
CA ALA A 24 -9.22 -18.00 -8.74
C ALA A 24 -8.34 -19.23 -8.45
N PRO A 25 -8.51 -20.34 -9.20
CA PRO A 25 -7.59 -21.47 -9.12
C PRO A 25 -6.14 -21.03 -9.34
N ALA A 26 -5.19 -21.65 -8.64
CA ALA A 26 -3.76 -21.29 -8.73
C ALA A 26 -3.16 -21.39 -10.15
N THR A 27 -3.80 -22.16 -11.04
CA THR A 27 -3.43 -22.32 -12.46
C THR A 27 -3.96 -21.19 -13.35
N PHE A 28 -4.93 -20.41 -12.90
CA PHE A 28 -5.54 -19.36 -13.70
C PHE A 28 -4.62 -18.15 -13.84
N ARG A 29 -4.48 -17.65 -15.06
CA ARG A 29 -3.78 -16.41 -15.38
C ARG A 29 -4.66 -15.58 -16.32
N GLY A 30 -4.73 -14.28 -16.06
CA GLY A 30 -5.32 -13.33 -17.01
C GLY A 30 -4.55 -13.32 -18.32
N ARG A 31 -5.25 -13.17 -19.44
CA ARG A 31 -4.68 -13.13 -20.79
C ARG A 31 -4.90 -11.74 -21.37
N VAL A 32 -3.80 -11.12 -21.80
CA VAL A 32 -3.84 -9.85 -22.53
C VAL A 32 -4.71 -10.00 -23.78
N GLY A 33 -5.52 -8.97 -24.07
CA GLY A 33 -6.43 -8.95 -25.20
C GLY A 33 -7.83 -9.51 -24.90
N LEU A 34 -7.98 -10.36 -23.89
CA LEU A 34 -9.30 -10.85 -23.46
C LEU A 34 -10.01 -9.87 -22.53
N ALA A 35 -11.33 -9.88 -22.58
CA ALA A 35 -12.18 -9.13 -21.68
C ALA A 35 -12.83 -10.04 -20.63
N TYR A 36 -13.00 -9.48 -19.43
CA TYR A 36 -13.43 -10.19 -18.24
C TYR A 36 -14.62 -9.46 -17.61
N ARG A 37 -15.60 -10.22 -17.13
CA ARG A 37 -16.70 -9.73 -16.30
C ARG A 37 -16.75 -10.53 -15.02
N LEU A 38 -16.88 -9.84 -13.89
CA LEU A 38 -17.22 -10.46 -12.62
C LEU A 38 -18.73 -10.70 -12.55
N ARG A 39 -19.13 -11.92 -12.20
CA ARG A 39 -20.51 -12.25 -11.82
C ARG A 39 -20.53 -12.84 -10.40
N ILE A 40 -21.37 -12.28 -9.55
CA ILE A 40 -21.59 -12.73 -8.17
C ILE A 40 -23.03 -13.22 -8.08
N ARG A 41 -23.23 -14.44 -7.56
CA ARG A 41 -24.56 -15.01 -7.34
C ARG A 41 -24.70 -15.31 -5.85
N PHE A 42 -25.73 -14.74 -5.25
CA PHE A 42 -26.08 -14.97 -3.86
C PHE A 42 -27.06 -16.14 -3.74
N THR A 43 -27.08 -16.78 -2.57
CA THR A 43 -28.00 -17.87 -2.26
C THR A 43 -29.47 -17.43 -2.19
N ASP A 44 -29.70 -16.13 -1.98
CA ASP A 44 -31.02 -15.51 -1.99
C ASP A 44 -31.55 -15.17 -3.40
N GLY A 45 -30.82 -15.55 -4.45
CA GLY A 45 -31.21 -15.33 -5.84
C GLY A 45 -30.71 -14.02 -6.46
N ARG A 46 -30.15 -13.09 -5.68
CA ARG A 46 -29.57 -11.85 -6.23
C ARG A 46 -28.33 -12.15 -7.07
N THR A 47 -28.21 -11.48 -8.21
CA THR A 47 -27.07 -11.58 -9.12
C THR A 47 -26.50 -10.21 -9.41
N TYR A 48 -25.19 -10.06 -9.25
CA TYR A 48 -24.46 -8.84 -9.55
C TYR A 48 -23.47 -9.08 -10.68
N GLU A 49 -23.36 -8.14 -11.60
CA GLU A 49 -22.44 -8.21 -12.74
C GLU A 49 -21.67 -6.91 -12.92
N SER A 50 -20.38 -7.03 -13.27
CA SER A 50 -19.58 -5.89 -13.71
C SER A 50 -19.76 -5.56 -15.19
N SER A 51 -19.23 -4.41 -15.64
CA SER A 51 -18.89 -4.22 -17.06
C SER A 51 -17.81 -5.22 -17.51
N LEU A 52 -17.62 -5.32 -18.83
CA LEU A 52 -16.49 -6.04 -19.40
C LEU A 52 -15.23 -5.17 -19.29
N GLU A 53 -14.15 -5.71 -18.73
CA GLU A 53 -12.84 -5.09 -18.65
C GLU A 53 -11.83 -5.86 -19.50
N LYS A 54 -11.30 -5.21 -20.54
CA LYS A 54 -10.26 -5.78 -21.41
C LYS A 54 -8.88 -5.61 -20.76
N ILE A 55 -8.12 -6.69 -20.68
CA ILE A 55 -6.73 -6.64 -20.21
C ILE A 55 -5.86 -6.06 -21.34
N ALA A 56 -5.37 -4.84 -21.16
CA ALA A 56 -4.30 -4.27 -21.98
C ALA A 56 -2.93 -4.81 -21.52
N ALA A 57 -1.91 -4.72 -22.39
CA ALA A 57 -0.53 -5.06 -22.03
C ALA A 57 0.10 -3.93 -21.22
N ALA A 58 0.70 -4.26 -20.08
CA ALA A 58 1.54 -3.35 -19.32
C ALA A 58 2.97 -3.45 -19.88
N PRO A 59 3.53 -2.35 -20.41
CA PRO A 59 4.90 -2.37 -20.92
C PRO A 59 5.87 -2.68 -19.77
N PRO A 60 7.00 -3.33 -20.05
CA PRO A 60 8.02 -3.57 -19.03
C PRO A 60 8.61 -2.25 -18.54
N ILE A 61 8.89 -2.19 -17.23
CA ILE A 61 9.72 -1.12 -16.67
C ILE A 61 11.13 -1.33 -17.19
N GLN A 62 11.67 -0.36 -17.93
CA GLN A 62 13.01 -0.45 -18.52
C GLN A 62 14.08 -0.08 -17.51
N LYS A 63 13.82 0.96 -16.71
CA LYS A 63 14.75 1.45 -15.70
C LYS A 63 14.00 1.92 -14.47
N VAL A 64 14.60 1.69 -13.31
CA VAL A 64 14.20 2.31 -12.05
C VAL A 64 15.35 3.20 -11.60
N ASN A 65 15.05 4.47 -11.36
CA ASN A 65 15.99 5.44 -10.81
C ASN A 65 15.64 5.66 -9.34
N ALA A 66 16.64 5.74 -8.47
CA ALA A 66 16.50 6.04 -7.05
C ALA A 66 17.50 7.15 -6.71
N ASP A 67 17.03 8.39 -6.75
CA ASP A 67 17.87 9.58 -6.63
C ASP A 67 17.79 10.13 -5.20
N PHE A 68 18.94 10.44 -4.59
CA PHE A 68 18.95 11.07 -3.27
C PHE A 68 18.46 12.52 -3.37
N ASN A 69 17.42 12.85 -2.61
CA ASN A 69 16.88 14.18 -2.49
C ASN A 69 17.08 14.69 -1.06
N GLN A 70 17.99 15.66 -0.90
CA GLN A 70 18.34 16.20 0.40
C GLN A 70 17.19 17.02 1.02
N GLU A 71 16.40 17.73 0.21
CA GLU A 71 15.24 18.50 0.68
C GLU A 71 14.04 17.61 1.01
N GLY A 72 13.82 16.58 0.20
CA GLY A 72 12.83 15.53 0.40
C GLY A 72 11.41 16.04 0.69
N ILE A 73 10.84 15.61 1.81
CA ILE A 73 9.44 15.86 2.19
C ILE A 73 9.31 16.47 3.58
N LYS A 74 8.19 17.15 3.86
CA LYS A 74 7.86 17.56 5.23
C LYS A 74 7.68 16.32 6.11
N SER A 75 8.18 16.38 7.34
CA SER A 75 7.91 15.37 8.35
C SER A 75 6.42 15.32 8.66
N ILE A 76 5.96 14.21 9.24
CA ILE A 76 4.53 14.02 9.56
C ILE A 76 4.05 15.09 10.55
N ALA A 77 4.94 15.58 11.43
CA ALA A 77 4.67 16.70 12.33
C ALA A 77 4.67 18.08 11.63
N GLY A 78 5.05 18.16 10.36
CA GLY A 78 5.05 19.40 9.56
C GLY A 78 6.17 20.40 9.84
N ASN A 79 6.94 20.20 10.92
CA ASN A 79 7.89 21.18 11.46
C ASN A 79 9.32 21.07 10.90
N SER A 80 9.60 20.04 10.09
CA SER A 80 10.95 19.80 9.55
C SER A 80 10.90 19.13 8.19
N LEU A 81 12.00 19.22 7.44
CA LEU A 81 12.22 18.49 6.19
C LEU A 81 13.01 17.21 6.45
N VAL A 82 12.63 16.15 5.76
CA VAL A 82 13.21 14.81 5.83
C VAL A 82 13.72 14.47 4.45
N SER A 83 14.99 14.10 4.34
CA SER A 83 15.56 13.67 3.06
C SER A 83 14.86 12.40 2.58
N THR A 84 14.84 12.19 1.26
CA THR A 84 14.19 11.05 0.63
C THR A 84 15.08 10.40 -0.42
N MET A 85 14.85 9.11 -0.67
CA MET A 85 15.20 8.49 -1.94
C MET A 85 13.98 8.63 -2.86
N ASP A 86 14.11 9.45 -3.89
CA ASP A 86 13.06 9.69 -4.87
C ASP A 86 13.15 8.64 -5.97
N VAL A 87 12.12 7.80 -6.04
CA VAL A 87 12.05 6.69 -6.97
C VAL A 87 11.20 7.07 -8.17
N SER A 88 11.78 6.89 -9.35
CA SER A 88 11.11 7.09 -10.63
C SER A 88 11.35 5.93 -11.58
N VAL A 89 10.50 5.79 -12.59
CA VAL A 89 10.62 4.73 -13.60
C VAL A 89 10.66 5.29 -15.00
N ASP A 90 11.40 4.59 -15.86
CA ASP A 90 11.43 4.81 -17.29
C ASP A 90 10.79 3.60 -17.97
N PHE A 91 9.88 3.85 -18.92
CA PHE A 91 9.25 2.81 -19.70
C PHE A 91 8.85 3.32 -21.08
N GLN A 92 8.84 2.42 -22.05
CA GLN A 92 8.34 2.70 -23.38
C GLN A 92 6.84 2.46 -23.42
N ASP A 93 6.08 3.48 -23.82
CA ASP A 93 4.64 3.36 -24.01
C ASP A 93 4.31 2.52 -25.23
N ASN A 94 3.17 1.83 -25.20
CA ASN A 94 2.69 1.09 -26.37
C ASN A 94 2.05 2.08 -27.35
N ALA A 95 2.52 2.12 -28.59
CA ALA A 95 1.97 3.03 -29.59
C ALA A 95 0.52 2.65 -30.00
N GLN A 96 -0.18 3.62 -30.59
CA GLN A 96 -1.47 3.50 -31.31
C GLN A 96 -2.76 3.53 -30.49
N GLU A 97 -2.71 3.46 -29.16
CA GLU A 97 -3.89 3.60 -28.30
C GLU A 97 -3.60 4.56 -27.16
N THR A 98 -4.59 5.31 -26.70
CA THR A 98 -4.46 6.07 -25.44
C THR A 98 -4.39 5.08 -24.28
N ASN A 99 -3.27 5.10 -23.57
CA ASN A 99 -2.96 4.23 -22.46
C ASN A 99 -3.06 4.94 -21.10
N TYR A 100 -3.52 4.17 -20.12
CA TYR A 100 -3.65 4.62 -18.75
C TYR A 100 -2.92 3.64 -17.84
N TYR A 101 -2.25 4.20 -16.84
CA TYR A 101 -1.38 3.44 -15.96
C TYR A 101 -1.65 3.75 -14.50
N GLN A 102 -1.48 2.74 -13.66
CA GLN A 102 -1.40 2.87 -12.21
C GLN A 102 -0.08 2.26 -11.74
N TRP A 103 0.57 2.90 -10.77
CA TRP A 103 1.66 2.29 -10.02
C TRP A 103 1.22 1.96 -8.61
N ARG A 104 1.66 0.80 -8.14
CA ARG A 104 1.56 0.36 -6.75
C ARG A 104 2.93 -0.07 -6.29
N THR A 105 3.29 0.29 -5.07
CA THR A 105 4.56 -0.08 -4.48
C THR A 105 4.39 -0.74 -3.13
N PHE A 106 5.32 -1.64 -2.86
CA PHE A 106 5.41 -2.41 -1.63
C PHE A 106 6.83 -2.20 -1.11
N LEU A 107 6.96 -1.31 -0.13
CA LEU A 107 8.23 -0.98 0.49
C LEU A 107 8.40 -1.84 1.73
N TYR A 108 9.30 -2.80 1.66
CA TYR A 108 9.65 -3.63 2.81
C TYR A 108 10.79 -2.96 3.57
N GLU A 109 10.62 -2.79 4.87
CA GLU A 109 11.67 -2.29 5.76
C GLU A 109 11.80 -3.18 6.99
N ARG A 110 13.01 -3.25 7.54
CA ARG A 110 13.25 -3.88 8.84
C ARG A 110 12.67 -2.99 9.93
N GLN A 111 12.03 -3.61 10.93
CA GLN A 111 11.45 -2.92 12.07
C GLN A 111 12.28 -3.21 13.32
N ARG A 112 12.61 -2.16 14.08
CA ARG A 112 13.17 -2.29 15.43
C ARG A 112 12.08 -2.52 16.46
N VAL A 113 10.93 -1.85 16.34
CA VAL A 113 9.85 -1.90 17.33
C VAL A 113 8.80 -2.93 16.93
N CYS A 114 8.58 -3.91 17.80
CA CYS A 114 7.62 -4.99 17.58
C CYS A 114 6.33 -4.81 18.39
N GLY A 115 6.36 -4.00 19.44
CA GLY A 115 5.19 -3.67 20.25
C GLY A 115 5.30 -2.28 20.83
N SER A 116 4.16 -1.62 21.01
CA SER A 116 4.06 -0.36 21.73
C SER A 116 2.90 -0.47 22.71
N CYS A 117 3.06 0.08 23.91
CA CYS A 117 1.99 0.12 24.89
C CYS A 117 1.70 1.55 25.33
N VAL A 118 0.42 1.92 25.29
CA VAL A 118 -0.06 3.27 25.64
C VAL A 118 -0.70 3.19 27.01
N ASN A 119 -0.16 3.94 27.99
CA ASN A 119 -0.64 3.96 29.37
C ASN A 119 -0.90 2.55 29.91
N GLY A 120 0.09 1.66 29.81
CA GLY A 120 -0.11 0.23 30.06
C GLY A 120 1.20 -0.51 30.29
N ASP A 121 1.07 -1.73 30.80
CA ASP A 121 2.14 -2.72 30.90
C ASP A 121 2.12 -3.69 29.72
N TRP A 122 3.30 -4.15 29.31
CA TRP A 122 3.38 -5.24 28.34
C TRP A 122 3.18 -6.60 29.04
N ASN A 123 2.20 -7.36 28.57
CA ASN A 123 1.95 -8.71 29.02
C ASN A 123 2.80 -9.71 28.25
N VAL A 124 3.89 -10.17 28.87
CA VAL A 124 4.83 -11.11 28.26
C VAL A 124 4.18 -12.47 27.93
N ALA A 125 3.20 -12.91 28.71
CA ALA A 125 2.59 -14.23 28.55
C ALA A 125 1.76 -14.33 27.27
N ILE A 126 1.10 -13.25 26.86
CA ILE A 126 0.26 -13.19 25.65
C ILE A 126 0.86 -12.33 24.53
N ASN A 127 2.01 -11.70 24.78
CA ASN A 127 2.70 -10.78 23.87
C ASN A 127 1.80 -9.63 23.37
N ASP A 128 1.13 -8.96 24.32
CA ASP A 128 0.20 -7.87 24.02
C ASP A 128 0.26 -6.77 25.11
N CYS A 129 -0.25 -5.58 24.79
CA CYS A 129 -0.33 -4.46 25.71
C CYS A 129 -1.59 -4.54 26.60
N ASN A 130 -1.38 -4.60 27.92
CA ASN A 130 -2.43 -4.36 28.90
C ASN A 130 -2.62 -2.85 29.09
N GLY A 131 -3.46 -2.23 28.27
CA GLY A 131 -3.77 -0.81 28.41
C GLY A 131 -4.60 -0.54 29.67
N TYR A 132 -4.18 0.43 30.50
CA TYR A 132 -4.99 0.91 31.61
C TYR A 132 -6.00 1.94 31.11
N ARG A 133 -7.28 1.75 31.44
CA ARG A 133 -8.27 2.83 31.31
C ARG A 133 -8.03 3.81 32.45
N THR A 134 -7.49 4.98 32.13
CA THR A 134 -7.48 6.10 33.08
C THR A 134 -8.92 6.54 33.26
N GLY A 135 -9.53 6.18 34.40
CA GLY A 135 -10.93 6.47 34.71
C GLY A 135 -11.19 7.97 34.90
N GLY A 136 -11.17 8.73 33.82
CA GLY A 136 -11.44 10.18 33.80
C GLY A 136 -10.28 11.07 34.27
N VAL A 137 -9.16 10.51 34.72
CA VAL A 137 -7.97 11.28 35.12
C VAL A 137 -7.16 11.64 33.88
N ILE A 138 -6.91 12.93 33.67
CA ILE A 138 -6.01 13.43 32.61
C ILE A 138 -4.56 13.16 33.05
N THR A 139 -4.05 11.96 32.78
CA THR A 139 -2.61 11.70 32.85
C THR A 139 -1.99 11.99 31.48
N PRO A 140 -0.73 12.48 31.43
CA PRO A 140 0.00 12.56 30.17
C PRO A 140 0.05 11.17 29.51
N ILE A 141 -0.15 11.11 28.19
CA ILE A 141 -0.06 9.86 27.43
C ILE A 141 1.40 9.40 27.43
N ILE A 142 1.69 8.31 28.11
CA ILE A 142 2.99 7.65 28.10
C ILE A 142 2.91 6.49 27.13
N ILE A 143 3.82 6.46 26.15
CA ILE A 143 3.93 5.38 25.18
C ILE A 143 5.28 4.72 25.40
N ASN A 144 5.27 3.40 25.62
CA ASN A 144 6.48 2.60 25.71
C ASN A 144 6.66 1.78 24.45
N ASP A 145 7.84 1.89 23.84
CA ASP A 145 8.24 1.10 22.68
C ASP A 145 9.12 -0.06 23.08
N TYR A 146 8.80 -1.24 22.55
CA TYR A 146 9.51 -2.47 22.81
C TYR A 146 10.20 -2.98 21.55
N SER A 147 11.51 -3.18 21.67
CA SER A 147 12.34 -3.68 20.58
C SER A 147 11.97 -5.13 20.23
N CYS A 148 12.15 -5.51 18.97
CA CYS A 148 11.94 -6.86 18.49
C CYS A 148 12.97 -7.83 19.08
N ASP A 149 12.53 -9.04 19.44
CA ASP A 149 13.37 -10.14 19.89
C ASP A 149 14.24 -10.74 18.76
N ARG A 150 13.77 -10.62 17.52
CA ARG A 150 14.38 -11.15 16.28
C ARG A 150 14.26 -10.16 15.12
N PRO A 151 14.98 -10.36 13.99
CA PRO A 151 14.73 -9.59 12.77
C PRO A 151 13.25 -9.64 12.37
N CYS A 152 12.66 -8.48 12.14
CA CYS A 152 11.25 -8.31 11.83
C CYS A 152 11.14 -7.38 10.62
N TRP A 153 10.30 -7.73 9.65
CA TRP A 153 10.09 -6.92 8.45
C TRP A 153 8.64 -6.49 8.37
N GLN A 154 8.40 -5.31 7.81
CA GLN A 154 7.07 -4.79 7.56
C GLN A 154 6.98 -4.21 6.15
N VAL A 155 5.84 -4.42 5.50
CA VAL A 155 5.53 -3.82 4.19
C VAL A 155 4.70 -2.55 4.37
N PHE A 156 5.11 -1.48 3.67
CA PHE A 156 4.44 -0.20 3.62
C PHE A 156 3.89 0.06 2.21
N PHE A 157 2.58 0.20 2.12
CA PHE A 157 1.88 0.53 0.89
C PHE A 157 1.90 2.03 0.60
N ASP A 158 1.53 2.40 -0.62
CA ASP A 158 1.33 3.81 -0.99
C ASP A 158 0.13 4.41 -0.25
N THR A 159 0.28 5.66 0.19
CA THR A 159 -0.80 6.45 0.79
C THR A 159 -1.54 7.32 -0.22
N LYS A 160 -1.02 7.42 -1.45
CA LYS A 160 -1.59 8.22 -2.54
C LYS A 160 -1.74 7.39 -3.80
N LEU A 161 -2.78 7.67 -4.58
CA LEU A 161 -3.01 7.03 -5.87
C LEU A 161 -2.08 7.62 -6.93
N ASN A 162 -1.19 6.79 -7.47
CA ASN A 162 -0.33 7.16 -8.58
C ASN A 162 -0.92 6.65 -9.90
N ILE A 163 -1.65 7.52 -10.59
CA ILE A 163 -2.26 7.24 -11.91
C ILE A 163 -1.70 8.19 -12.98
N PHE A 164 -1.66 7.74 -14.22
CA PHE A 164 -1.15 8.51 -15.36
C PHE A 164 -1.95 8.22 -16.63
N SER A 165 -2.01 9.22 -17.50
CA SER A 165 -2.61 9.19 -18.82
C SER A 165 -1.55 9.61 -19.81
N ASP A 166 -1.32 8.80 -20.83
CA ASP A 166 -0.30 9.02 -21.86
C ASP A 166 -0.72 10.02 -22.95
N VAL A 167 -1.95 10.57 -22.91
CA VAL A 167 -2.54 11.42 -23.96
C VAL A 167 -1.58 12.47 -24.55
N LEU A 168 -0.65 12.98 -23.77
CA LEU A 168 0.34 13.99 -24.18
C LEU A 168 1.68 13.44 -24.71
N VAL A 169 1.93 12.14 -24.54
CA VAL A 169 3.21 11.46 -24.82
C VAL A 169 3.03 10.07 -25.46
N ASN A 170 1.85 9.79 -26.03
CA ASN A 170 1.44 8.49 -26.58
C ASN A 170 2.50 7.87 -27.51
N GLY A 171 2.88 6.63 -27.22
CA GLY A 171 3.90 5.87 -27.94
C GLY A 171 5.33 6.36 -27.71
N GLY A 172 5.53 7.37 -26.87
CA GLY A 172 6.83 7.92 -26.51
C GLY A 172 7.51 7.19 -25.36
N LEU A 173 8.78 7.52 -25.13
CA LEU A 173 9.49 7.13 -23.92
C LEU A 173 9.03 8.01 -22.76
N ILE A 174 8.42 7.40 -21.74
CA ILE A 174 8.19 8.09 -20.47
C ILE A 174 9.46 7.96 -19.65
N SER A 175 10.08 9.09 -19.35
CA SER A 175 11.30 9.17 -18.53
C SER A 175 11.01 9.82 -17.18
N LYS A 176 11.67 9.32 -16.14
CA LYS A 176 11.64 9.81 -14.76
C LYS A 176 10.22 10.01 -14.22
N LYS A 177 9.29 9.11 -14.54
CA LYS A 177 7.94 9.17 -13.96
C LYS A 177 8.04 8.94 -12.45
N PRO A 178 7.71 9.93 -11.59
CA PRO A 178 7.84 9.75 -10.15
C PRO A 178 6.83 8.72 -9.64
N ILE A 179 7.33 7.77 -8.86
CA ILE A 179 6.55 6.66 -8.31
C ILE A 179 6.38 6.81 -6.80
N ARG A 180 7.47 7.01 -6.07
CA ARG A 180 7.46 7.07 -4.60
C ARG A 180 8.62 7.89 -4.07
N GLN A 181 8.38 8.65 -3.02
CA GLN A 181 9.42 9.25 -2.20
C GLN A 181 9.57 8.43 -0.93
N ILE A 182 10.80 8.04 -0.61
CA ILE A 182 11.09 7.13 0.49
C ILE A 182 11.88 7.88 1.55
N PRO A 183 11.30 8.23 2.70
CA PRO A 183 11.99 9.02 3.73
C PRO A 183 13.12 8.23 4.41
N PHE A 184 14.12 8.95 4.89
CA PHE A 184 15.19 8.38 5.70
C PHE A 184 14.78 8.29 7.17
N TYR A 185 14.73 7.06 7.69
CA TYR A 185 14.59 6.80 9.12
C TYR A 185 15.96 6.54 9.72
N VAL A 186 16.15 6.85 11.01
CA VAL A 186 17.42 6.66 11.72
C VAL A 186 17.92 5.20 11.64
N GLU A 187 17.00 4.25 11.60
CA GLU A 187 17.30 2.83 11.85
C GLU A 187 17.37 1.97 10.58
N ASN A 188 17.12 2.55 9.40
CA ASN A 188 17.02 1.81 8.15
C ASN A 188 18.13 2.21 7.17
N ALA A 189 19.17 1.38 7.10
CA ALA A 189 20.29 1.53 6.16
C ALA A 189 19.95 1.11 4.72
N GLY A 190 18.86 0.36 4.53
CA GLY A 190 18.34 -0.01 3.22
C GLY A 190 16.93 -0.56 3.29
N ALA A 191 16.30 -0.71 2.12
CA ALA A 191 14.95 -1.23 1.99
C ALA A 191 14.74 -1.94 0.66
N LEU A 192 13.82 -2.89 0.62
CA LEU A 192 13.41 -3.55 -0.62
C LEU A 192 12.15 -2.87 -1.15
N LEU A 193 12.18 -2.41 -2.40
CA LEU A 193 11.03 -1.81 -3.05
C LEU A 193 10.58 -2.69 -4.21
N GLN A 194 9.37 -3.22 -4.10
CA GLN A 194 8.67 -3.83 -5.23
C GLN A 194 7.77 -2.78 -5.88
N ILE A 195 7.85 -2.67 -7.21
CA ILE A 195 7.05 -1.77 -8.03
C ILE A 195 6.19 -2.62 -8.96
N GLN A 196 4.90 -2.30 -9.01
CA GLN A 196 3.94 -2.83 -9.96
C GLN A 196 3.50 -1.70 -10.88
N GLN A 197 3.77 -1.84 -12.18
CA GLN A 197 3.22 -1.01 -13.24
C GLN A 197 2.02 -1.72 -13.86
N ILE A 198 0.85 -1.12 -13.74
CA ILE A 198 -0.43 -1.74 -14.03
C ILE A 198 -1.07 -0.99 -15.20
N SER A 199 -1.39 -1.69 -16.28
CA SER A 199 -2.19 -1.13 -17.38
C SER A 199 -3.67 -1.10 -16.98
N ILE A 200 -4.31 0.06 -16.99
CA ILE A 200 -5.71 0.21 -16.58
C ILE A 200 -6.56 0.70 -17.74
N SER A 201 -7.86 0.36 -17.73
CA SER A 201 -8.79 0.84 -18.75
C SER A 201 -9.10 2.34 -18.55
N PRO A 202 -9.58 3.04 -19.59
CA PRO A 202 -10.01 4.43 -19.43
C PRO A 202 -11.11 4.59 -18.37
N ALA A 203 -11.97 3.58 -18.22
CA ALA A 203 -13.04 3.58 -17.24
C ALA A 203 -12.51 3.43 -15.80
N VAL A 204 -11.53 2.54 -15.59
CA VAL A 204 -10.81 2.42 -14.32
C VAL A 204 -10.08 3.72 -13.98
N TYR A 205 -9.39 4.33 -14.95
CA TYR A 205 -8.69 5.61 -14.74
C TYR A 205 -9.66 6.71 -14.27
N ARG A 206 -10.82 6.87 -14.93
CA ARG A 206 -11.84 7.84 -14.52
C ARG A 206 -12.31 7.60 -13.08
N HIS A 207 -12.61 6.35 -12.74
CA HIS A 207 -13.06 5.97 -11.40
C HIS A 207 -11.99 6.27 -10.34
N LEU A 208 -10.74 5.86 -10.56
CA LEU A 208 -9.61 6.15 -9.66
C LEU A 208 -9.31 7.65 -9.55
N ASN A 209 -9.50 8.41 -10.64
CA ASN A 209 -9.29 9.85 -10.63
C ASN A 209 -10.31 10.57 -9.74
N ILE A 210 -11.57 10.13 -9.73
CA ILE A 210 -12.60 10.65 -8.80
C ILE A 210 -12.19 10.36 -7.35
N ILE A 211 -11.76 9.14 -7.05
CA ILE A 211 -11.29 8.76 -5.70
C ILE A 211 -10.07 9.60 -5.29
N ARG A 212 -9.11 9.79 -6.21
CA ARG A 212 -7.93 10.62 -5.96
C ARG A 212 -8.31 12.06 -5.64
N GLN A 213 -9.18 12.68 -6.45
CA GLN A 213 -9.65 14.05 -6.22
C GLN A 213 -10.35 14.21 -4.87
N GLN A 214 -11.14 13.22 -4.45
CA GLN A 214 -11.80 13.22 -3.14
C GLN A 214 -10.81 13.07 -1.99
N SER A 215 -9.83 12.17 -2.12
CA SER A 215 -8.84 11.90 -1.08
C SER A 215 -7.79 13.01 -0.93
N GLU A 216 -7.56 13.80 -1.99
CA GLU A 216 -6.55 14.88 -2.01
C GLU A 216 -7.19 16.27 -1.86
N SER A 217 -8.51 16.38 -1.85
CA SER A 217 -9.22 17.63 -1.55
C SER A 217 -8.89 18.05 -0.12
N THR A 218 -8.55 19.33 0.04
CA THR A 218 -8.22 19.94 1.34
C THR A 218 -9.46 20.44 2.08
N GLY A 219 -10.65 20.24 1.51
CA GLY A 219 -11.92 20.72 2.06
C GLY A 219 -12.08 22.25 1.94
N SER A 220 -11.44 22.88 0.95
CA SER A 220 -11.57 24.32 0.72
C SER A 220 -12.97 24.68 0.23
N ILE A 221 -13.46 25.88 0.54
CA ILE A 221 -14.77 26.40 0.07
C ILE A 221 -14.85 26.55 -1.46
N THR A 222 -13.71 26.49 -2.15
CA THR A 222 -13.58 26.51 -3.60
C THR A 222 -13.49 25.13 -4.23
N ASP A 223 -13.50 24.06 -3.43
CA ASP A 223 -13.40 22.70 -3.96
C ASP A 223 -14.69 22.33 -4.69
N VAL A 224 -14.54 21.80 -5.91
CA VAL A 224 -15.66 21.30 -6.69
C VAL A 224 -16.32 20.17 -5.92
N ALA A 225 -17.65 20.21 -5.80
CA ALA A 225 -18.41 19.15 -5.15
C ALA A 225 -18.03 17.79 -5.75
N PRO A 226 -17.58 16.83 -4.93
CA PRO A 226 -17.06 15.58 -5.45
C PRO A 226 -18.16 14.75 -6.11
N ALA A 227 -17.94 14.35 -7.36
CA ALA A 227 -18.85 13.42 -8.06
C ALA A 227 -18.83 12.06 -7.36
N PRO A 228 -19.97 11.36 -7.22
CA PRO A 228 -19.98 10.02 -6.61
C PRO A 228 -19.11 9.05 -7.44
N PRO A 229 -18.25 8.23 -6.80
CA PRO A 229 -17.42 7.27 -7.51
C PRO A 229 -18.26 6.07 -7.93
N VAL A 230 -19.07 6.24 -8.98
CA VAL A 230 -19.94 5.18 -9.49
C VAL A 230 -19.08 4.00 -9.94
N GLY A 231 -19.41 2.83 -9.41
CA GLY A 231 -18.80 1.56 -9.74
C GLY A 231 -19.20 1.03 -11.11
N ASN A 232 -18.66 -0.11 -11.51
CA ASN A 232 -19.12 -0.82 -12.71
C ASN A 232 -19.91 -2.10 -12.39
N ILE A 233 -20.16 -2.38 -11.11
CA ILE A 233 -20.94 -3.53 -10.65
C ILE A 233 -22.39 -3.09 -10.45
N ARG A 234 -23.34 -3.88 -10.98
CA ARG A 234 -24.77 -3.62 -10.88
C ARG A 234 -25.53 -4.87 -10.48
N ASN A 235 -26.63 -4.71 -9.74
CA ASN A 235 -27.57 -5.80 -9.53
C ASN A 235 -28.37 -6.02 -10.83
N VAL A 236 -28.34 -7.25 -11.35
CA VAL A 236 -29.05 -7.67 -12.56
C VAL A 236 -30.55 -7.75 -12.31
N ASN A 237 -30.97 -8.02 -11.07
CA ASN A 237 -32.36 -8.14 -10.65
C ASN A 237 -32.99 -6.80 -10.27
N ASN A 238 -32.20 -5.77 -9.93
CA ASN A 238 -32.69 -4.45 -9.52
C ASN A 238 -31.73 -3.33 -9.99
N ALA A 239 -32.11 -2.61 -11.04
CA ALA A 239 -31.28 -1.54 -11.60
C ALA A 239 -31.17 -0.29 -10.70
N GLU A 240 -32.12 -0.11 -9.76
CA GLU A 240 -32.17 1.04 -8.84
C GLU A 240 -31.31 0.82 -7.58
N GLU A 241 -30.79 -0.39 -7.37
CA GLU A 241 -29.91 -0.66 -6.23
C GLU A 241 -28.56 0.02 -6.41
N ALA A 242 -28.20 0.89 -5.47
CA ALA A 242 -26.88 1.48 -5.40
C ALA A 242 -25.85 0.43 -4.95
N VAL A 243 -24.91 0.10 -5.83
CA VAL A 243 -23.83 -0.87 -5.56
C VAL A 243 -22.49 -0.17 -5.57
N LEU A 244 -21.69 -0.42 -4.53
CA LEU A 244 -20.36 0.12 -4.39
C LEU A 244 -19.29 -0.84 -4.93
N GLY A 245 -18.17 -0.27 -5.35
CA GLY A 245 -17.00 -1.01 -5.78
C GLY A 245 -16.84 -1.08 -7.29
N TYR A 246 -15.63 -1.43 -7.71
CA TYR A 246 -15.24 -1.47 -9.11
C TYR A 246 -14.46 -2.74 -9.39
N PHE A 247 -14.87 -3.48 -10.42
CA PHE A 247 -14.12 -4.60 -10.95
C PHE A 247 -13.19 -4.12 -12.06
N ALA A 248 -11.88 -4.35 -11.90
CA ALA A 248 -10.87 -4.05 -12.90
C ALA A 248 -10.11 -5.32 -13.30
N ALA A 249 -9.81 -5.46 -14.59
CA ALA A 249 -8.92 -6.51 -15.10
C ALA A 249 -7.73 -5.85 -15.80
N SER A 250 -6.53 -6.14 -15.32
CA SER A 250 -5.30 -5.47 -15.74
C SER A 250 -4.15 -6.46 -15.83
N SER A 251 -3.18 -6.18 -16.70
CA SER A 251 -1.88 -6.84 -16.66
C SER A 251 -0.92 -6.01 -15.80
N ILE A 252 0.09 -6.68 -15.26
CA ILE A 252 1.04 -6.09 -14.30
C ILE A 252 2.44 -6.42 -14.77
N SER A 253 3.26 -5.38 -14.98
CA SER A 253 4.72 -5.52 -15.02
C SER A 253 5.26 -5.26 -13.62
N LYS A 254 6.10 -6.19 -13.12
CA LYS A 254 6.66 -6.14 -11.77
C LYS A 254 8.18 -6.07 -11.84
N THR A 255 8.77 -5.20 -11.03
CA THR A 255 10.20 -5.19 -10.76
C THR A 255 10.45 -4.98 -9.27
N THR A 256 11.60 -5.40 -8.78
CA THR A 256 12.02 -5.24 -7.39
C THR A 256 13.44 -4.70 -7.37
N ILE A 257 13.69 -3.65 -6.57
CA ILE A 257 15.01 -3.06 -6.40
C ILE A 257 15.36 -2.90 -4.92
N TRP A 258 16.66 -2.92 -4.62
CA TRP A 258 17.16 -2.53 -3.31
C TRP A 258 17.45 -1.03 -3.30
N ILE A 259 16.99 -0.35 -2.25
CA ILE A 259 17.19 1.07 -2.01
C ILE A 259 18.24 1.22 -0.92
N GLU A 260 19.42 1.72 -1.28
CA GLU A 260 20.47 2.08 -0.33
C GLU A 260 20.11 3.40 0.37
N ARG A 261 20.27 3.44 1.70
CA ARG A 261 20.03 4.64 2.54
C ARG A 261 21.24 5.01 3.42
N ASN A 262 22.44 4.82 2.88
CA ASN A 262 23.71 5.07 3.56
C ASN A 262 24.25 6.51 3.39
N GLN A 263 23.48 7.43 2.83
CA GLN A 263 23.88 8.81 2.55
C GLN A 263 24.20 9.54 3.86
N PRO A 264 25.45 9.98 4.09
CA PRO A 264 25.85 10.57 5.37
C PRO A 264 25.12 11.89 5.67
N SER A 265 24.87 12.70 4.64
CA SER A 265 24.22 14.01 4.74
C SER A 265 22.69 13.96 4.83
N ALA A 266 22.08 12.78 4.83
CA ALA A 266 20.63 12.65 4.89
C ALA A 266 20.06 13.13 6.23
N ARG A 267 19.04 14.00 6.17
CA ARG A 267 18.22 14.40 7.31
C ARG A 267 17.30 13.24 7.67
N ARG A 268 17.61 12.52 8.76
CA ARG A 268 16.86 11.33 9.20
C ARG A 268 15.82 11.69 10.25
N ILE A 269 14.71 10.96 10.27
CA ILE A 269 13.70 11.05 11.33
C ILE A 269 13.75 9.86 12.27
N THR A 270 13.65 10.13 13.57
CA THR A 270 13.52 9.14 14.66
C THR A 270 12.05 8.76 14.89
N MET A 271 11.26 8.73 13.81
CA MET A 271 9.85 8.38 13.86
C MET A 271 9.67 6.92 13.46
N LEU A 272 8.73 6.26 14.11
CA LEU A 272 8.18 5.01 13.63
C LEU A 272 7.33 5.24 12.38
N PRO A 273 7.22 4.23 11.51
CA PRO A 273 6.27 4.24 10.41
C PRO A 273 4.85 4.50 10.93
N GLY A 274 4.17 5.50 10.38
CA GLY A 274 2.92 6.06 10.93
C GLY A 274 3.08 7.42 11.64
N GLY A 275 4.31 7.90 11.80
CA GLY A 275 4.58 9.29 12.20
C GLY A 275 4.53 9.56 13.69
N ARG A 276 4.71 8.53 14.51
CA ARG A 276 4.95 8.71 15.95
C ARG A 276 6.45 8.73 16.21
N ALA A 277 6.93 9.66 17.03
CA ALA A 277 8.30 9.59 17.53
C ALA A 277 8.51 8.29 18.31
N LEU A 278 9.69 7.66 18.15
CA LEU A 278 10.11 6.61 19.06
C LEU A 278 10.07 7.15 20.49
N SER A 279 9.51 6.36 21.41
CA SER A 279 9.59 6.67 22.83
C SER A 279 11.07 6.71 23.24
N PRO A 280 11.54 7.76 23.95
CA PRO A 280 12.91 7.80 24.43
C PRO A 280 13.20 6.56 25.28
N ASP A 281 14.27 5.84 24.94
CA ASP A 281 14.79 4.70 25.72
C ASP A 281 15.43 5.15 27.06
N GLU A 282 15.23 6.41 27.47
CA GLU A 282 15.85 7.05 28.64
C GLU A 282 15.46 6.43 29.98
N LEU A 283 14.42 5.60 29.99
CA LEU A 283 14.03 4.86 31.18
C LEU A 283 14.77 3.51 31.20
N SER A 284 15.67 3.32 32.18
CA SER A 284 16.33 2.04 32.48
C SER A 284 15.35 0.94 32.89
N GLN A 285 14.12 1.31 33.23
CA GLN A 285 13.02 0.42 33.58
C GLN A 285 11.73 0.87 32.89
N ASP A 286 10.89 -0.08 32.50
CA ASP A 286 9.54 0.23 32.06
C ASP A 286 8.73 0.82 33.25
N PRO A 287 8.13 2.01 33.08
CA PRO A 287 7.55 2.76 34.20
C PRO A 287 6.29 2.11 34.80
N PHE A 288 5.70 1.11 34.14
CA PHE A 288 4.49 0.43 34.60
C PHE A 288 4.75 -0.98 35.11
N THR A 289 5.73 -1.70 34.52
CA THR A 289 6.09 -3.07 34.94
C THR A 289 7.31 -3.12 35.86
N GLY A 290 8.15 -2.08 35.88
CA GLY A 290 9.46 -2.12 36.53
C GLY A 290 10.47 -3.04 35.83
N LEU A 291 10.12 -3.62 34.66
CA LEU A 291 11.04 -4.50 33.92
C LEU A 291 12.25 -3.72 33.42
N PRO A 292 13.47 -4.26 33.56
CA PRO A 292 14.67 -3.61 33.05
C PRO A 292 14.61 -3.50 31.53
N LYS A 293 14.91 -2.32 30.99
CA LYS A 293 15.16 -2.14 29.56
C LYS A 293 16.62 -2.49 29.24
N PRO A 294 16.90 -3.14 28.08
CA PRO A 294 15.96 -3.41 26.99
C PRO A 294 15.15 -4.72 27.20
N PHE A 295 13.84 -4.58 27.36
CA PHE A 295 12.89 -5.69 27.27
C PHE A 295 12.46 -5.84 25.80
N ARG A 296 12.65 -7.03 25.22
CA ARG A 296 12.33 -7.33 23.82
C ARG A 296 11.04 -8.14 23.72
N VAL A 297 10.26 -7.87 22.68
CA VAL A 297 8.96 -8.52 22.43
C VAL A 297 8.97 -9.28 21.11
N ASN A 298 8.09 -10.28 21.01
CA ASN A 298 8.06 -11.17 19.86
C ASN A 298 7.54 -10.44 18.61
N CYS A 299 8.26 -10.58 17.49
CA CYS A 299 7.74 -10.23 16.17
C CYS A 299 6.67 -11.25 15.74
N LEU A 300 5.39 -10.89 15.86
CA LEU A 300 4.30 -11.73 15.35
C LEU A 300 4.05 -11.46 13.87
N ALA A 301 3.91 -12.54 13.10
CA ALA A 301 3.54 -12.45 11.69
C ALA A 301 2.10 -11.92 11.55
N SER A 302 1.90 -11.00 10.62
CA SER A 302 0.59 -10.42 10.28
C SER A 302 0.54 -10.17 8.77
N PRO A 303 -0.62 -9.76 8.19
CA PRO A 303 -0.70 -9.49 6.74
C PRO A 303 0.38 -8.52 6.23
N ASN A 304 0.86 -7.63 7.10
CA ASN A 304 1.86 -6.62 6.74
C ASN A 304 3.21 -6.84 7.43
N ARG A 305 3.38 -7.89 8.25
CA ARG A 305 4.58 -8.11 9.08
C ARG A 305 5.08 -9.55 8.95
N PHE A 306 6.40 -9.69 8.79
CA PHE A 306 7.05 -10.94 8.45
C PHE A 306 8.19 -11.26 9.42
N ILE A 307 8.32 -12.55 9.75
CA ILE A 307 9.40 -13.10 10.59
C ILE A 307 10.55 -13.70 9.76
N ALA A 308 10.37 -13.76 8.44
CA ALA A 308 11.37 -14.18 7.47
C ALA A 308 11.66 -13.01 6.52
N PRO A 309 12.89 -12.88 6.01
CA PRO A 309 13.25 -11.83 5.07
C PRO A 309 12.39 -11.97 3.80
N PRO A 310 11.89 -10.86 3.23
CA PRO A 310 11.20 -10.91 1.94
C PRO A 310 12.18 -11.33 0.83
N GLU A 311 11.66 -11.97 -0.20
CA GLU A 311 12.47 -12.41 -1.35
C GLU A 311 13.20 -11.22 -1.99
N GLY A 312 14.53 -11.33 -2.12
CA GLY A 312 15.39 -10.26 -2.64
C GLY A 312 15.95 -9.30 -1.58
N TRP A 313 15.65 -9.50 -0.29
CA TRP A 313 16.24 -8.74 0.81
C TRP A 313 17.76 -8.89 0.86
N ARG A 314 18.48 -7.79 1.11
CA ARG A 314 19.94 -7.77 1.30
C ARG A 314 20.28 -7.55 2.78
N PHE A 315 21.21 -8.34 3.30
CA PHE A 315 21.67 -8.29 4.68
C PHE A 315 22.88 -7.37 4.82
#